data_AF-K9ZEY8-F1
#
_entry.id   AF-K9ZEY8-F1
#
_cell.length_a   1.000
_cell.length_b   1.000
_cell.length_c   1.000
_cell.angle_alpha   90.00
_cell.angle_beta   90.00
_cell.angle_gamma   90.00
#
_symmetry.space_group_name_H-M   'P 1'
#
loop_
_entity.id
_entity.type
_entity.pdbx_description
1 polymer ?
#
loop_
_entity_poly.entity_id
_entity_poly.type
_entity_poly.pdbx_seq_one_letter_code
_entity_poly.pdbx_strand_id
1 'polypeptide(L)'
;MTRQSHDQFAKEYLEELLTPLGTIKKSEKVKSEVQEIDVWFEPSPIPPQENLPLGLLGKMAKTQCLFEPFRNPPSEIEFRSCLLKLYAVHGDVVRKAKRENRNIAESELPILWILIPTFSSRMITGLGATEITEDWVQGVYFLPNILTTAIVVIHQLPEKEDTLWLRVLGKGGTQKRAVEELTKLPENNPFRENLLEILADWRKNLELRDNLSREEEEVIMNLSPAYLQQIEDWKQEGQVYLITSLLEGRFGSLDAELSGLVEKIANIPISERTQLLLSLGNLSREELLQRLSNEAV
;
A
#
# COMPACT_ATOMS: atom_id res chain seq x y z
N MET A 1 -1.26 5.77 -19.14
CA MET A 1 -0.11 4.98 -18.66
C MET A 1 0.29 5.42 -17.24
N THR A 2 0.41 6.72 -16.95
CA THR A 2 0.41 7.29 -15.57
C THR A 2 -0.62 6.63 -14.65
N ARG A 3 -1.85 6.49 -15.16
CA ARG A 3 -2.96 5.84 -14.46
C ARG A 3 -2.65 4.39 -14.03
N GLN A 4 -1.95 3.60 -14.84
CA GLN A 4 -1.68 2.18 -14.54
C GLN A 4 -0.64 2.02 -13.42
N SER A 5 0.41 2.84 -13.42
CA SER A 5 1.42 2.80 -12.35
C SER A 5 0.84 3.24 -11.01
N HIS A 6 0.04 4.31 -10.99
CA HIS A 6 -0.66 4.74 -9.79
C HIS A 6 -1.71 3.72 -9.31
N ASP A 7 -2.44 3.13 -10.25
CA ASP A 7 -3.44 2.09 -9.96
C ASP A 7 -2.81 0.89 -9.26
N GLN A 8 -1.68 0.39 -9.78
CA GLN A 8 -0.94 -0.69 -9.14
C GLN A 8 -0.44 -0.31 -7.74
N PHE A 9 0.18 0.87 -7.61
CA PHE A 9 0.64 1.39 -6.32
C PHE A 9 -0.51 1.48 -5.30
N ALA A 10 -1.65 2.08 -5.68
CA ALA A 10 -2.76 2.30 -4.78
C ALA A 10 -3.40 0.97 -4.32
N LYS A 11 -3.41 -0.04 -5.19
CA LYS A 11 -3.84 -1.40 -4.86
C LYS A 11 -2.93 -2.02 -3.81
N GLU A 12 -1.64 -2.15 -4.10
CA GLU A 12 -0.65 -2.73 -3.17
C GLU A 12 -0.65 -2.00 -1.82
N TYR A 13 -0.69 -0.66 -1.85
CA TYR A 13 -0.72 0.19 -0.67
C TYR A 13 -1.95 -0.04 0.22
N LEU A 14 -3.15 -0.10 -0.39
CA LEU A 14 -4.39 -0.35 0.35
C LEU A 14 -4.49 -1.80 0.83
N GLU A 15 -4.03 -2.76 0.03
CA GLU A 15 -3.99 -4.18 0.44
C GLU A 15 -3.13 -4.37 1.68
N GLU A 16 -1.94 -3.76 1.73
CA GLU A 16 -1.07 -3.82 2.90
C GLU A 16 -1.75 -3.28 4.15
N LEU A 17 -2.34 -2.08 4.06
CA LEU A 17 -3.00 -1.42 5.20
C LEU A 17 -4.21 -2.21 5.72
N LEU A 18 -4.95 -2.86 4.82
CA LEU A 18 -6.23 -3.50 5.15
C LEU A 18 -6.08 -4.99 5.50
N THR A 19 -5.02 -5.66 5.07
CA THR A 19 -4.81 -7.10 5.34
C THR A 19 -4.89 -7.44 6.83
N PRO A 20 -4.36 -6.63 7.77
CA PRO A 20 -4.53 -6.92 9.20
C PRO A 20 -5.97 -6.81 9.71
N LEU A 21 -6.87 -6.11 9.01
CA LEU A 21 -8.26 -5.92 9.42
C LEU A 21 -9.22 -6.98 8.87
N GLY A 22 -8.82 -7.75 7.86
CA GLY A 22 -9.73 -8.64 7.16
C GLY A 22 -9.13 -9.26 5.90
N THR A 23 -10.01 -9.66 4.99
CA THR A 23 -9.62 -10.35 3.75
C THR A 23 -9.82 -9.44 2.55
N ILE A 24 -8.77 -9.30 1.74
CA ILE A 24 -8.89 -8.75 0.40
C ILE A 24 -9.40 -9.85 -0.54
N LYS A 25 -10.59 -9.64 -1.11
CA LYS A 25 -11.14 -10.49 -2.16
C LYS A 25 -10.48 -10.11 -3.47
N LYS A 26 -9.88 -11.11 -4.12
CA LYS A 26 -9.47 -10.97 -5.52
C LYS A 26 -10.71 -10.64 -6.34
N SER A 27 -10.57 -9.70 -7.27
CA SER A 27 -11.60 -9.39 -8.25
C SER A 27 -12.02 -10.66 -9.00
N GLU A 28 -13.07 -11.32 -8.51
CA GLU A 28 -13.73 -12.37 -9.28
C GLU A 28 -14.29 -11.70 -10.52
N LYS A 29 -13.95 -12.25 -11.69
CA LYS A 29 -14.50 -11.81 -12.98
C LYS A 29 -16.02 -11.79 -12.85
N VAL A 30 -16.60 -10.60 -12.70
CA VAL A 30 -18.04 -10.40 -12.75
C VAL A 30 -18.47 -10.95 -14.10
N LYS A 31 -19.35 -11.96 -14.11
CA LYS A 31 -19.66 -12.82 -15.27
C LYS A 31 -20.17 -12.11 -16.53
N SER A 32 -20.22 -10.78 -16.55
CA SER A 32 -20.73 -10.00 -17.68
C SER A 32 -19.73 -9.01 -18.28
N GLU A 33 -18.68 -8.55 -17.57
CA GLU A 33 -17.68 -7.63 -18.12
C GLU A 33 -16.33 -7.86 -17.42
N VAL A 34 -15.22 -7.74 -18.15
CA VAL A 34 -13.85 -7.78 -17.59
C VAL A 34 -13.60 -6.46 -16.84
N GLN A 35 -14.35 -6.20 -15.77
CA GLN A 35 -14.17 -5.05 -14.90
C GLN A 35 -13.61 -5.56 -13.57
N GLU A 36 -12.39 -5.12 -13.26
CA GLU A 36 -11.72 -5.42 -12.01
C GLU A 36 -12.05 -4.31 -11.00
N ILE A 37 -12.49 -4.71 -9.82
CA ILE A 37 -12.57 -3.85 -8.64
C ILE A 37 -11.15 -3.67 -8.13
N ASP A 38 -10.80 -2.44 -7.76
CA ASP A 38 -9.42 -2.19 -7.36
C ASP A 38 -9.10 -2.84 -6.02
N VAL A 39 -9.91 -2.60 -4.99
CA VAL A 39 -9.81 -3.32 -3.72
C VAL A 39 -11.20 -3.69 -3.22
N TRP A 40 -11.48 -4.99 -3.08
CA TRP A 40 -12.68 -5.50 -2.41
C TRP A 40 -12.31 -6.06 -1.04
N PHE A 41 -12.75 -5.39 0.02
CA PHE A 41 -12.41 -5.73 1.39
C PHE A 41 -13.60 -6.33 2.15
N GLU A 42 -13.34 -7.43 2.86
CA GLU A 42 -14.28 -8.05 3.82
C GLU A 42 -13.63 -8.03 5.22
N PRO A 43 -14.20 -7.32 6.22
CA PRO A 43 -13.63 -7.25 7.55
C PRO A 43 -13.66 -8.62 8.23
N SER A 44 -12.66 -8.87 9.09
CA SER A 44 -12.68 -10.04 9.96
C SER A 44 -13.89 -9.97 10.92
N PRO A 45 -14.62 -11.08 11.13
CA PRO A 45 -15.73 -11.12 12.09
C PRO A 45 -15.23 -10.96 13.53
N ILE A 46 -13.94 -11.22 13.77
CA ILE A 46 -13.27 -11.04 15.04
C ILE A 46 -12.34 -9.83 14.89
N PRO A 47 -12.56 -8.75 15.65
CA PRO A 47 -11.67 -7.59 15.61
C PRO A 47 -10.23 -8.01 15.94
N PRO A 48 -9.22 -7.38 15.31
CA PRO A 48 -7.83 -7.58 15.70
C PRO A 48 -7.65 -7.31 17.20
N GLN A 49 -6.81 -8.12 17.87
CA GLN A 49 -6.51 -7.91 19.29
C GLN A 49 -5.67 -6.64 19.53
N GLU A 50 -4.96 -6.18 18.50
CA GLU A 50 -4.16 -4.96 18.53
C GLU A 50 -4.95 -3.78 17.94
N ASN A 51 -4.92 -2.64 18.64
CA ASN A 51 -5.45 -1.38 18.11
C ASN A 51 -4.50 -0.84 17.04
N LEU A 52 -4.79 -1.14 15.78
CA LEU A 52 -4.01 -0.65 14.65
C LEU A 52 -4.30 0.84 14.40
N PRO A 53 -3.26 1.69 14.18
CA PRO A 53 -3.42 3.14 13.98
C PRO A 53 -3.89 3.48 12.56
N LEU A 54 -5.00 2.90 12.10
CA LEU A 54 -5.53 3.07 10.75
C LEU A 54 -6.50 4.25 10.58
N GLY A 55 -6.85 4.93 11.67
CA GLY A 55 -7.63 6.17 11.65
C GLY A 55 -8.91 6.09 10.82
N LEU A 56 -9.06 7.04 9.89
CA LEU A 56 -10.20 7.15 8.98
C LEU A 56 -10.33 5.93 8.05
N LEU A 57 -9.22 5.38 7.55
CA LEU A 57 -9.24 4.18 6.71
C LEU A 57 -9.79 2.97 7.49
N GLY A 58 -9.34 2.80 8.74
CA GLY A 58 -9.88 1.77 9.63
C GLY A 58 -11.36 1.96 9.94
N LYS A 59 -11.83 3.21 10.03
CA LYS A 59 -13.26 3.52 10.17
C LYS A 59 -14.08 3.13 8.93
N MET A 60 -13.55 3.36 7.73
CA MET A 60 -14.19 2.99 6.46
C MET A 60 -14.29 1.47 6.29
N ALA A 61 -13.28 0.75 6.78
CA ALA A 61 -13.16 -0.70 6.71
C ALA A 61 -13.90 -1.45 7.84
N LYS A 62 -14.83 -0.81 8.56
CA LYS A 62 -15.64 -1.49 9.60
C LYS A 62 -16.69 -2.44 9.04
N THR A 63 -17.13 -2.20 7.81
CA THR A 63 -18.08 -3.04 7.07
C THR A 63 -17.42 -3.53 5.80
N GLN A 64 -18.05 -4.48 5.11
CA GLN A 64 -17.62 -4.84 3.76
C GLN A 64 -17.59 -3.58 2.89
N CYS A 65 -16.55 -3.41 2.09
CA CYS A 65 -16.41 -2.21 1.28
C CYS A 65 -15.54 -2.43 0.04
N LEU A 66 -15.73 -1.54 -0.94
CA LEU A 66 -14.92 -1.45 -2.15
C LEU A 66 -14.16 -0.13 -2.11
N PHE A 67 -12.87 -0.13 -2.46
CA PHE A 67 -12.11 1.10 -2.68
C PHE A 67 -11.75 1.23 -4.15
N GLU A 68 -12.01 2.40 -4.72
CA GLU A 68 -11.66 2.77 -6.10
C GLU A 68 -10.83 4.05 -6.05
N PRO A 69 -9.49 3.93 -5.96
CA PRO A 69 -8.59 5.08 -5.92
C PRO A 69 -8.34 5.65 -7.31
N PHE A 70 -8.59 6.96 -7.46
CA PHE A 70 -8.35 7.67 -8.71
C PHE A 70 -7.15 8.58 -8.59
N ARG A 71 -6.28 8.62 -9.61
CA ARG A 71 -5.22 9.64 -9.69
C ARG A 71 -5.76 11.01 -10.10
N ASN A 72 -6.77 11.01 -10.96
CA ASN A 72 -7.41 12.20 -11.52
C ASN A 72 -8.92 12.12 -11.33
N PRO A 73 -9.63 13.24 -11.21
CA PRO A 73 -11.08 13.23 -11.03
C PRO A 73 -11.75 12.32 -12.09
N PRO A 74 -12.57 11.34 -11.68
CA PRO A 74 -13.27 10.48 -12.62
C PRO A 74 -14.28 11.29 -13.44
N SER A 75 -14.43 10.91 -14.71
CA SER A 75 -15.56 11.28 -15.54
C SER A 75 -16.86 10.65 -15.01
N GLU A 76 -18.00 11.16 -15.46
CA GLU A 76 -19.30 10.56 -15.08
C GLU A 76 -19.44 9.10 -15.53
N ILE A 77 -18.80 8.71 -16.63
CA ILE A 77 -18.82 7.33 -17.13
C ILE A 77 -18.04 6.42 -16.18
N GLU A 78 -16.87 6.86 -15.72
CA GLU A 78 -16.07 6.12 -14.74
C GLU A 78 -16.79 6.01 -13.41
N PHE A 79 -17.46 7.08 -12.96
CA PHE A 79 -18.28 7.04 -11.75
C PHE A 79 -19.41 6.01 -11.86
N ARG A 80 -20.13 6.00 -13.00
CA ARG A 80 -21.17 5.00 -13.27
C ARG A 80 -20.60 3.58 -13.34
N SER A 81 -19.37 3.40 -13.84
CA SER A 81 -18.68 2.11 -13.83
C SER A 81 -18.37 1.64 -12.40
N CYS A 82 -17.90 2.52 -11.51
CA CYS A 82 -17.72 2.16 -10.09
C CYS A 82 -19.03 1.73 -9.43
N LEU A 83 -20.15 2.41 -9.73
CA LEU A 83 -21.47 2.00 -9.25
C LEU A 83 -21.91 0.65 -9.83
N LEU A 84 -21.63 0.38 -11.11
CA LEU A 84 -21.92 -0.91 -11.73
C LEU A 84 -21.18 -2.05 -11.01
N LYS A 85 -19.90 -1.84 -10.69
CA LYS A 85 -19.10 -2.79 -9.89
C LYS A 85 -19.72 -3.04 -8.51
N LEU A 86 -20.11 -1.97 -7.80
CA LEU A 86 -20.78 -2.07 -6.51
C LEU A 86 -22.06 -2.92 -6.59
N TYR A 87 -22.93 -2.65 -7.55
CA TYR A 87 -24.19 -3.38 -7.68
C TYR A 87 -24.00 -4.83 -8.14
N ALA A 88 -22.94 -5.13 -8.88
CA ALA A 88 -22.56 -6.52 -9.16
C ALA A 88 -22.25 -7.27 -7.86
N VAL A 89 -21.42 -6.67 -6.98
CA VAL A 89 -21.07 -7.24 -5.67
C VAL A 89 -22.31 -7.37 -4.78
N HIS A 90 -23.17 -6.34 -4.71
CA HIS A 90 -24.45 -6.44 -3.99
C HIS A 90 -25.29 -7.62 -4.49
N GLY A 91 -25.36 -7.82 -5.80
CA GLY A 91 -26.03 -8.95 -6.41
C GLY A 91 -25.46 -10.30 -5.97
N ASP A 92 -24.14 -10.44 -5.84
CA ASP A 92 -23.50 -11.64 -5.31
C ASP A 92 -23.80 -11.87 -3.82
N VAL A 93 -23.71 -10.80 -3.01
CA VAL A 93 -23.99 -10.83 -1.57
C VAL A 93 -25.45 -11.24 -1.32
N VAL A 94 -26.42 -10.62 -2.01
CA VAL A 94 -27.84 -10.97 -1.91
C VAL A 94 -28.10 -12.41 -2.38
N ARG A 95 -27.46 -12.85 -3.47
CA ARG A 95 -27.57 -14.25 -3.95
C ARG A 95 -26.97 -15.25 -2.97
N LYS A 96 -25.90 -14.90 -2.26
CA LYS A 96 -25.32 -15.74 -1.21
C LYS A 96 -26.28 -15.85 -0.02
N ALA A 97 -26.77 -14.72 0.50
CA ALA A 97 -27.72 -14.69 1.60
C ALA A 97 -29.00 -15.50 1.30
N LYS A 98 -29.56 -15.38 0.08
CA LYS A 98 -30.71 -16.18 -0.37
C LYS A 98 -30.41 -17.69 -0.38
N ARG A 99 -29.23 -18.10 -0.83
CA ARG A 99 -28.81 -19.52 -0.82
C ARG A 99 -28.67 -20.07 0.60
N GLU A 100 -28.31 -19.21 1.55
CA GLU A 100 -28.21 -19.53 2.98
C GLU A 100 -29.54 -19.34 3.74
N ASN A 101 -30.64 -19.02 3.02
CA ASN A 101 -31.96 -18.72 3.57
C ASN A 101 -31.94 -17.63 4.67
N ARG A 102 -31.07 -16.62 4.50
CA ARG A 102 -30.88 -15.49 5.41
C ARG A 102 -31.41 -14.21 4.78
N ASN A 103 -32.12 -13.40 5.58
CA ASN A 103 -32.42 -12.02 5.22
C ASN A 103 -31.20 -11.15 5.47
N ILE A 104 -30.89 -10.23 4.54
CA ILE A 104 -29.77 -9.30 4.66
C ILE A 104 -30.29 -7.90 5.02
N ALA A 105 -29.65 -7.26 5.99
CA ALA A 105 -29.91 -5.87 6.32
C ALA A 105 -29.12 -4.92 5.41
N GLU A 106 -29.61 -3.70 5.19
CA GLU A 106 -28.93 -2.68 4.38
C GLU A 106 -27.51 -2.38 4.87
N SER A 107 -27.29 -2.42 6.19
CA SER A 107 -25.98 -2.20 6.82
C SER A 107 -24.96 -3.31 6.54
N GLU A 108 -25.40 -4.45 6.02
CA GLU A 108 -24.54 -5.56 5.64
C GLU A 108 -24.14 -5.49 4.16
N LEU A 109 -24.74 -4.57 3.39
CA LEU A 109 -24.34 -4.35 2.01
C LEU A 109 -23.00 -3.60 1.96
N PRO A 110 -22.13 -3.97 1.01
CA PRO A 110 -20.87 -3.27 0.81
C PRO A 110 -21.06 -1.77 0.56
N ILE A 111 -20.17 -0.95 1.12
CA ILE A 111 -20.07 0.48 0.80
C ILE A 111 -18.98 0.69 -0.25
N LEU A 112 -19.24 1.49 -1.28
CA LEU A 112 -18.23 1.94 -2.23
C LEU A 112 -17.56 3.24 -1.75
N TRP A 113 -16.24 3.23 -1.65
CA TRP A 113 -15.41 4.40 -1.35
C TRP A 113 -14.61 4.81 -2.58
N ILE A 114 -14.94 5.96 -3.16
CA ILE A 114 -14.23 6.53 -4.30
C ILE A 114 -13.22 7.54 -3.77
N LEU A 115 -11.93 7.26 -3.90
CA LEU A 115 -10.86 8.10 -3.36
C LEU A 115 -10.33 9.00 -4.47
N ILE A 116 -10.45 10.32 -4.32
CA ILE A 116 -10.14 11.27 -5.38
C ILE A 116 -9.26 12.40 -4.81
N PRO A 117 -8.09 12.71 -5.41
CA PRO A 117 -7.21 13.77 -4.96
C PRO A 117 -7.90 15.13 -4.86
N THR A 118 -8.66 15.48 -5.89
CA THR A 118 -9.39 16.76 -6.00
C THR A 118 -10.73 16.54 -6.64
N PHE A 119 -11.76 17.26 -6.21
CA PHE A 119 -13.08 17.17 -6.82
C PHE A 119 -13.79 18.53 -6.76
N SER A 120 -14.50 18.89 -7.82
CA SER A 120 -15.12 20.21 -7.92
C SER A 120 -16.47 20.26 -7.21
N SER A 121 -16.83 21.40 -6.62
CA SER A 121 -18.12 21.58 -5.95
C SER A 121 -19.30 21.30 -6.88
N ARG A 122 -19.16 21.65 -8.18
CA ARG A 122 -20.17 21.34 -9.21
C ARG A 122 -20.44 19.84 -9.30
N MET A 123 -19.40 19.02 -9.29
CA MET A 123 -19.55 17.56 -9.37
C MET A 123 -20.14 16.98 -8.09
N ILE A 124 -19.73 17.48 -6.92
CA ILE A 124 -20.32 17.09 -5.61
C ILE A 124 -21.84 17.34 -5.62
N THR A 125 -22.25 18.56 -6.00
CA THR A 125 -23.67 18.90 -6.13
C THR A 125 -24.39 18.06 -7.18
N GLY A 126 -23.75 17.81 -8.34
CA GLY A 126 -24.33 17.03 -9.42
C GLY A 126 -24.60 15.57 -9.05
N LEU A 127 -23.82 15.01 -8.11
CA LEU A 127 -24.03 13.67 -7.56
C LEU A 127 -25.02 13.63 -6.39
N GLY A 128 -25.50 14.79 -5.94
CA GLY A 128 -26.30 14.92 -4.72
C GLY A 128 -25.54 14.51 -3.46
N ALA A 129 -24.21 14.60 -3.48
CA ALA A 129 -23.37 14.17 -2.38
C ALA A 129 -23.34 15.22 -1.26
N THR A 130 -23.48 14.78 -0.01
CA THR A 130 -23.54 15.63 1.17
C THR A 130 -22.41 15.31 2.14
N GLU A 131 -21.79 16.34 2.70
CA GLU A 131 -20.78 16.20 3.74
C GLU A 131 -21.46 15.94 5.09
N ILE A 132 -20.97 14.98 5.87
CA ILE A 132 -21.51 14.64 7.20
C ILE A 132 -20.41 14.83 8.24
N THR A 133 -20.27 16.03 8.78
CA THR A 133 -19.13 16.38 9.66
C THR A 133 -19.29 15.97 11.13
N GLU A 134 -20.49 15.55 11.55
CA GLU A 134 -20.74 15.11 12.93
C GLU A 134 -20.07 13.75 13.22
N ASP A 135 -20.21 12.82 12.27
CA ASP A 135 -19.58 11.50 12.34
C ASP A 135 -18.29 11.41 11.52
N TRP A 136 -18.10 12.25 10.51
CA TRP A 136 -16.93 12.16 9.63
C TRP A 136 -16.12 13.46 9.62
N VAL A 137 -14.96 13.40 8.98
CA VAL A 137 -14.09 14.57 8.84
C VAL A 137 -14.40 15.32 7.56
N GLN A 138 -13.89 16.56 7.47
CA GLN A 138 -13.94 17.34 6.25
C GLN A 138 -13.40 16.55 5.05
N GLY A 139 -14.06 16.66 3.91
CA GLY A 139 -13.67 15.98 2.67
C GLY A 139 -14.29 14.60 2.47
N VAL A 140 -15.15 14.13 3.38
CA VAL A 140 -15.93 12.89 3.24
C VAL A 140 -17.38 13.22 2.89
N TYR A 141 -17.79 12.83 1.68
CA TYR A 141 -19.13 13.08 1.15
C TYR A 141 -19.86 11.77 0.91
N PHE A 142 -21.15 11.72 1.29
CA PHE A 142 -22.01 10.56 1.05
C PHE A 142 -23.01 10.87 -0.05
N LEU A 143 -23.19 9.94 -0.98
CA LEU A 143 -24.31 9.98 -1.91
C LEU A 143 -25.62 9.65 -1.16
N PRO A 144 -26.80 9.90 -1.78
CA PRO A 144 -28.07 9.44 -1.23
C PRO A 144 -27.99 7.98 -0.76
N ASN A 145 -28.50 7.71 0.44
CA ASN A 145 -28.29 6.48 1.20
C ASN A 145 -28.50 5.17 0.40
N ILE A 146 -29.51 5.13 -0.47
CA ILE A 146 -29.85 3.98 -1.32
C ILE A 146 -28.71 3.58 -2.30
N LEU A 147 -27.76 4.48 -2.56
CA LEU A 147 -26.64 4.24 -3.48
C LEU A 147 -25.41 3.66 -2.77
N THR A 148 -25.40 3.60 -1.43
CA THR A 148 -24.33 2.99 -0.61
C THR A 148 -22.92 3.39 -1.06
N THR A 149 -22.72 4.66 -1.39
CA THR A 149 -21.48 5.18 -1.99
C THR A 149 -21.04 6.44 -1.28
N ALA A 150 -19.74 6.56 -1.07
CA ALA A 150 -19.09 7.72 -0.51
C ALA A 150 -17.88 8.16 -1.35
N ILE A 151 -17.59 9.45 -1.31
CA ILE A 151 -16.49 10.08 -2.01
C ILE A 151 -15.56 10.69 -0.97
N VAL A 152 -14.27 10.38 -1.07
CA VAL A 152 -13.23 11.00 -0.26
C VAL A 152 -12.43 11.95 -1.14
N VAL A 153 -12.55 13.24 -0.85
CA VAL A 153 -11.84 14.31 -1.54
C VAL A 153 -10.54 14.61 -0.77
N ILE A 154 -9.46 13.93 -1.16
CA ILE A 154 -8.26 13.78 -0.35
C ILE A 154 -7.61 15.12 0.03
N HIS A 155 -7.53 16.10 -0.89
CA HIS A 155 -6.93 17.40 -0.58
C HIS A 155 -7.71 18.23 0.47
N GLN A 156 -8.94 17.85 0.79
CA GLN A 156 -9.76 18.51 1.81
C GLN A 156 -9.65 17.82 3.18
N LEU A 157 -9.01 16.65 3.25
CA LEU A 157 -8.83 15.94 4.50
C LEU A 157 -7.93 16.76 5.44
N PRO A 158 -8.27 16.86 6.74
CA PRO A 158 -7.43 17.53 7.72
C PRO A 158 -6.03 16.92 7.78
N GLU A 159 -4.98 17.73 7.95
CA GLU A 159 -3.59 17.24 8.12
C GLU A 159 -3.39 16.73 9.54
N LYS A 160 -3.81 15.48 9.78
CA LYS A 160 -3.71 14.76 11.05
C LYS A 160 -3.32 13.30 10.80
N GLU A 161 -2.82 12.62 11.83
CA GLU A 161 -2.42 11.21 11.76
C GLU A 161 -3.57 10.30 11.28
N ASP A 162 -4.80 10.54 11.75
CA ASP A 162 -5.99 9.75 11.39
C ASP A 162 -6.30 9.72 9.88
N THR A 163 -5.86 10.72 9.12
CA THR A 163 -6.12 10.82 7.67
C THR A 163 -4.88 10.53 6.82
N LEU A 164 -3.73 10.27 7.47
CA LEU A 164 -2.43 10.15 6.84
C LEU A 164 -2.45 9.18 5.66
N TRP A 165 -2.96 7.96 5.89
CA TRP A 165 -2.98 6.89 4.91
C TRP A 165 -3.73 7.27 3.62
N LEU A 166 -4.83 8.01 3.75
CA LEU A 166 -5.59 8.49 2.59
C LEU A 166 -4.89 9.66 1.89
N ARG A 167 -4.19 10.53 2.64
CA ARG A 167 -3.45 11.66 2.07
C ARG A 167 -2.22 11.23 1.25
N VAL A 168 -1.62 10.08 1.54
CA VAL A 168 -0.53 9.48 0.72
C VAL A 168 -1.01 9.16 -0.71
N LEU A 169 -2.27 8.77 -0.87
CA LEU A 169 -2.91 8.54 -2.18
C LEU A 169 -3.26 9.85 -2.93
N GLY A 170 -2.97 11.01 -2.33
CA GLY A 170 -3.24 12.31 -2.91
C GLY A 170 -2.32 12.70 -4.06
N LYS A 171 -2.24 14.00 -4.35
CA LYS A 171 -1.34 14.57 -5.36
C LYS A 171 -0.66 15.84 -4.86
N GLY A 172 0.44 16.20 -5.52
CA GLY A 172 1.22 17.41 -5.25
C GLY A 172 1.54 17.61 -3.78
N GLY A 173 1.33 18.84 -3.27
CA GLY A 173 1.68 19.20 -1.90
C GLY A 173 1.03 18.33 -0.81
N THR A 174 -0.20 17.83 -1.02
CA THR A 174 -0.85 16.93 -0.06
C THR A 174 -0.11 15.60 0.04
N GLN A 175 0.25 15.01 -1.11
CA GLN A 175 1.01 13.75 -1.15
C GLN A 175 2.40 13.94 -0.55
N LYS A 176 3.09 15.02 -0.93
CA LYS A 176 4.43 15.33 -0.40
C LYS A 176 4.45 15.41 1.13
N ARG A 177 3.54 16.20 1.73
CA ARG A 177 3.45 16.34 3.19
C ARG A 177 3.08 15.03 3.87
N ALA A 178 2.13 14.27 3.30
CA ALA A 178 1.75 12.96 3.85
C ALA A 178 2.91 11.96 3.81
N VAL A 179 3.70 11.93 2.73
CA VAL A 179 4.92 11.09 2.68
C VAL A 179 5.93 11.55 3.73
N GLU A 180 6.19 12.86 3.86
CA GLU A 180 7.07 13.42 4.90
C GLU A 180 6.60 13.16 6.34
N GLU A 181 5.30 13.01 6.58
CA GLU A 181 4.73 12.60 7.86
C GLU A 181 4.94 11.10 8.10
N LEU A 182 4.69 10.27 7.08
CA LEU A 182 4.88 8.83 7.14
C LEU A 182 6.34 8.47 7.47
N THR A 183 7.31 9.18 6.88
CA THR A 183 8.73 8.97 7.20
C THR A 183 9.11 9.28 8.64
N LYS A 184 8.35 10.15 9.31
CA LYS A 184 8.56 10.56 10.71
C LYS A 184 7.78 9.72 11.71
N LEU A 185 6.99 8.74 11.24
CA LEU A 185 6.30 7.82 12.14
C LEU A 185 7.31 7.06 13.00
N PRO A 186 6.93 6.66 14.22
CA PRO A 186 7.76 5.81 15.08
C PRO A 186 8.22 4.53 14.37
N GLU A 187 9.43 4.04 14.67
CA GLU A 187 9.98 2.77 14.14
C GLU A 187 9.12 1.55 14.51
N ASN A 188 8.41 1.61 15.64
CA ASN A 188 7.51 0.55 16.07
C ASN A 188 6.13 0.61 15.41
N ASN A 189 5.87 1.55 14.49
CA ASN A 189 4.63 1.55 13.74
C ASN A 189 4.62 0.36 12.76
N PRO A 190 3.63 -0.55 12.86
CA PRO A 190 3.66 -1.82 12.13
C PRO A 190 3.61 -1.67 10.61
N PHE A 191 3.13 -0.53 10.10
CA PHE A 191 2.99 -0.29 8.67
C PHE A 191 4.17 0.46 8.06
N ARG A 192 4.98 1.13 8.89
CA ARG A 192 5.96 2.11 8.40
C ARG A 192 6.92 1.49 7.38
N GLU A 193 7.60 0.42 7.74
CA GLU A 193 8.63 -0.20 6.90
C GLU A 193 8.08 -0.66 5.54
N ASN A 194 7.00 -1.44 5.54
CA ASN A 194 6.45 -2.00 4.30
C ASN A 194 5.86 -0.92 3.38
N LEU A 195 5.16 0.09 3.93
CA LEU A 195 4.62 1.17 3.10
C LEU A 195 5.70 2.02 2.46
N LEU A 196 6.85 2.16 3.11
CA LEU A 196 7.98 2.87 2.55
C LEU A 196 8.66 2.08 1.44
N GLU A 197 8.71 0.76 1.56
CA GLU A 197 9.15 -0.12 0.49
C GLU A 197 8.23 0.00 -0.74
N ILE A 198 6.91 -0.04 -0.55
CA ILE A 198 5.93 0.17 -1.63
C ILE A 198 6.14 1.54 -2.32
N LEU A 199 6.38 2.61 -1.53
CA LEU A 199 6.67 3.94 -2.08
C LEU A 199 8.01 4.00 -2.83
N ALA A 200 9.03 3.28 -2.36
CA ALA A 200 10.33 3.17 -3.00
C ALA A 200 10.23 2.48 -4.37
N ASP A 201 9.54 1.34 -4.39
CA ASP A 201 9.33 0.56 -5.61
C ASP A 201 8.50 1.32 -6.63
N TRP A 202 7.46 2.03 -6.18
CA TRP A 202 6.69 2.90 -7.06
C TRP A 202 7.56 3.96 -7.73
N ARG A 203 8.43 4.63 -6.98
CA ARG A 203 9.35 5.62 -7.55
C ARG A 203 10.34 4.99 -8.54
N LYS A 204 10.97 3.88 -8.17
CA LYS A 204 11.95 3.19 -9.03
C LYS A 204 11.32 2.79 -10.36
N ASN A 205 10.10 2.27 -10.32
CA ASN A 205 9.34 1.92 -11.52
C ASN A 205 9.02 3.13 -12.41
N LEU A 206 8.87 4.33 -11.83
CA LEU A 206 8.75 5.57 -12.59
C LEU A 206 10.10 5.98 -13.19
N GLU A 207 11.20 5.93 -12.43
CA GLU A 207 12.55 6.32 -12.90
C GLU A 207 13.08 5.44 -14.04
N LEU A 208 12.68 4.17 -14.13
CA LEU A 208 13.05 3.26 -15.22
C LEU A 208 12.41 3.63 -16.58
N ARG A 209 11.60 4.69 -16.66
CA ARG A 209 10.89 5.08 -17.88
C ARG A 209 11.54 6.28 -18.55
N ASP A 210 11.82 6.14 -19.85
CA ASP A 210 12.49 7.18 -20.65
C ASP A 210 11.63 8.42 -20.96
N ASN A 211 10.30 8.29 -20.96
CA ASN A 211 9.36 9.36 -21.31
C ASN A 211 8.39 9.65 -20.16
N LEU A 212 8.88 10.41 -19.18
CA LEU A 212 8.09 10.86 -18.04
C LEU A 212 7.21 12.05 -18.41
N SER A 213 5.97 12.04 -17.94
CA SER A 213 5.11 13.22 -17.93
C SER A 213 5.47 14.14 -16.76
N ARG A 214 5.12 15.42 -16.84
CA ARG A 214 5.30 16.39 -15.73
C ARG A 214 4.67 15.90 -14.42
N GLU A 215 3.55 15.20 -14.49
CA GLU A 215 2.89 14.62 -13.31
C GLU A 215 3.72 13.51 -12.66
N GLU A 216 4.44 12.71 -13.46
CA GLU A 216 5.31 11.63 -12.96
C GLU A 216 6.62 12.19 -12.41
N GLU A 217 7.18 13.21 -13.06
CA GLU A 217 8.31 13.97 -12.50
C GLU A 217 7.96 14.57 -11.14
N GLU A 218 6.76 15.15 -11.00
CA GLU A 218 6.26 15.66 -9.73
C GLU A 218 6.13 14.57 -8.67
N VAL A 219 5.66 13.37 -9.04
CA VAL A 219 5.62 12.22 -8.12
C VAL A 219 7.02 11.85 -7.64
N ILE A 220 7.97 11.71 -8.57
CA ILE A 220 9.36 11.38 -8.22
C ILE A 220 9.94 12.44 -7.26
N MET A 221 9.65 13.72 -7.49
CA MET A 221 10.07 14.79 -6.59
C MET A 221 9.38 14.75 -5.22
N ASN A 222 8.10 14.35 -5.16
CA ASN A 222 7.34 14.23 -3.92
C ASN A 222 7.79 13.02 -3.09
N LEU A 223 8.23 11.94 -3.75
CA LEU A 223 8.81 10.75 -3.13
C LEU A 223 10.29 11.03 -2.81
N SER A 224 10.52 11.85 -1.78
CA SER A 224 11.81 12.44 -1.36
C SER A 224 13.08 11.61 -1.66
N PRO A 225 14.05 12.15 -2.41
CA PRO A 225 15.37 11.55 -2.65
C PRO A 225 16.13 11.12 -1.41
N ALA A 226 16.21 11.99 -0.40
CA ALA A 226 17.01 11.76 0.80
C ALA A 226 16.50 10.60 1.65
N TYR A 227 15.21 10.28 1.54
CA TYR A 227 14.58 9.26 2.37
C TYR A 227 14.74 7.86 1.79
N LEU A 228 14.57 7.71 0.48
CA LEU A 228 14.76 6.44 -0.18
C LEU A 228 16.23 6.01 -0.15
N GLN A 229 17.15 6.98 -0.16
CA GLN A 229 18.57 6.71 0.07
C GLN A 229 18.83 6.15 1.48
N GLN A 230 18.16 6.68 2.52
CA GLN A 230 18.23 6.14 3.88
C GLN A 230 17.67 4.71 4.00
N ILE A 231 16.61 4.36 3.26
CA ILE A 231 16.12 2.97 3.23
C ILE A 231 17.16 2.06 2.60
N GLU A 232 17.79 2.49 1.51
CA GLU A 232 18.81 1.71 0.83
C GLU A 232 20.03 1.51 1.75
N ASP A 233 20.43 2.56 2.47
CA ASP A 233 21.46 2.50 3.51
C ASP A 233 21.05 1.56 4.65
N TRP A 234 19.81 1.63 5.16
CA TRP A 234 19.31 0.72 6.21
C TRP A 234 19.17 -0.73 5.74
N LYS A 235 18.78 -0.97 4.49
CA LYS A 235 18.75 -2.31 3.90
C LYS A 235 20.17 -2.88 3.77
N GLN A 236 21.13 -2.05 3.38
CA GLN A 236 22.54 -2.43 3.33
C GLN A 236 23.09 -2.69 4.73
N GLU A 237 22.85 -1.80 5.68
CA GLU A 237 23.25 -1.94 7.09
C GLU A 237 22.62 -3.18 7.75
N GLY A 238 21.33 -3.44 7.51
CA GLY A 238 20.63 -4.62 8.01
C GLY A 238 21.13 -5.92 7.38
N GLN A 239 21.46 -5.92 6.09
CA GLN A 239 22.10 -7.07 5.43
C GLN A 239 23.50 -7.32 5.98
N VAL A 240 24.30 -6.27 6.14
CA VAL A 240 25.63 -6.31 6.75
C VAL A 240 25.53 -6.85 8.18
N TYR A 241 24.55 -6.39 8.96
CA TYR A 241 24.30 -6.87 10.32
C TYR A 241 23.91 -8.35 10.35
N LEU A 242 22.99 -8.80 9.48
CA LEU A 242 22.59 -10.20 9.39
C LEU A 242 23.78 -11.09 9.02
N ILE A 243 24.56 -10.72 8.01
CA ILE A 243 25.75 -11.46 7.60
C ILE A 243 26.77 -11.53 8.75
N THR A 244 27.01 -10.39 9.41
CA THR A 244 27.87 -10.31 10.61
C THR A 244 27.40 -11.29 11.68
N SER A 245 26.11 -11.27 12.04
CA SER A 245 25.55 -12.14 13.09
C SER A 245 25.65 -13.63 12.76
N LEU A 246 25.48 -14.01 11.48
CA LEU A 246 25.60 -15.39 11.02
C LEU A 246 27.05 -15.88 11.07
N LEU A 247 27.99 -15.02 10.66
CA LEU A 247 29.42 -15.33 10.75
C LEU A 247 29.88 -15.41 12.22
N GLU A 248 29.41 -14.51 13.08
CA GLU A 248 29.67 -14.56 14.52
C GLU A 248 29.13 -15.84 15.17
N GLY A 249 27.90 -16.23 14.81
CA GLY A 249 27.29 -17.47 15.28
C GLY A 249 28.05 -18.73 14.84
N ARG A 250 28.72 -18.70 13.68
CA ARG A 250 29.44 -19.85 13.11
C ARG A 250 30.91 -19.94 13.52
N PHE A 251 31.61 -18.80 13.56
CA PHE A 251 33.06 -18.71 13.73
C PHE A 251 33.49 -18.03 15.03
N GLY A 252 32.55 -17.50 15.82
CA GLY A 252 32.85 -16.70 17.00
C GLY A 252 33.17 -15.25 16.65
N SER A 253 33.83 -14.52 17.56
CA SER A 253 34.18 -13.11 17.34
C SER A 253 34.93 -12.89 16.02
N LEU A 254 34.42 -12.00 15.18
CA LEU A 254 35.02 -11.69 13.88
C LEU A 254 36.32 -10.90 14.07
N ASP A 255 37.37 -11.37 13.41
CA ASP A 255 38.61 -10.60 13.27
C ASP A 255 38.53 -9.67 12.05
N ALA A 256 39.59 -8.89 11.83
CA ALA A 256 39.65 -7.92 10.73
C ALA A 256 39.49 -8.56 9.34
N GLU A 257 39.88 -9.83 9.19
CA GLU A 257 39.77 -10.58 7.94
C GLU A 257 38.32 -10.96 7.62
N LEU A 258 37.61 -11.54 8.59
CA LEU A 258 36.20 -11.90 8.42
C LEU A 258 35.29 -10.68 8.35
N SER A 259 35.61 -9.61 9.08
CA SER A 259 34.88 -8.34 9.01
C SER A 259 34.94 -7.73 7.60
N GLY A 260 36.11 -7.80 6.93
CA GLY A 260 36.28 -7.33 5.55
C GLY A 260 35.54 -8.17 4.50
N LEU A 261 35.10 -9.39 4.84
CA LEU A 261 34.28 -10.21 3.95
C LEU A 261 32.80 -9.86 4.01
N VAL A 262 32.32 -9.27 5.10
CA VAL A 262 30.89 -8.95 5.28
C VAL A 262 30.39 -8.05 4.15
N GLU A 263 31.10 -6.96 3.84
CA GLU A 263 30.76 -6.07 2.73
C GLU A 263 30.88 -6.75 1.36
N LYS A 264 31.83 -7.67 1.18
CA LYS A 264 31.95 -8.42 -0.07
C LYS A 264 30.76 -9.34 -0.27
N ILE A 265 30.36 -10.09 0.76
CA ILE A 265 29.20 -10.98 0.73
C ILE A 265 27.91 -10.20 0.52
N ALA A 266 27.78 -9.02 1.13
CA ALA A 266 26.62 -8.15 0.95
C ALA A 266 26.42 -7.73 -0.52
N ASN A 267 27.52 -7.50 -1.26
CA ASN A 267 27.52 -7.02 -2.64
C ASN A 267 27.42 -8.11 -3.73
N ILE A 268 27.45 -9.40 -3.38
CA ILE A 268 27.31 -10.52 -4.33
C ILE A 268 25.81 -10.69 -4.73
N PRO A 269 25.50 -11.16 -5.96
CA PRO A 269 24.13 -11.45 -6.38
C PRO A 269 23.33 -12.28 -5.35
N ILE A 270 22.06 -11.93 -5.14
CA ILE A 270 21.18 -12.56 -4.14
C ILE A 270 21.17 -14.09 -4.21
N SER A 271 21.16 -14.66 -5.42
CA SER A 271 21.16 -16.11 -5.64
C SER A 271 22.42 -16.79 -5.10
N GLU A 272 23.59 -16.22 -5.39
CA GLU A 272 24.89 -16.71 -4.96
C GLU A 272 25.08 -16.50 -3.46
N ARG A 273 24.71 -15.30 -2.97
CA ARG A 273 24.71 -14.99 -1.54
C ARG A 273 23.84 -15.94 -0.74
N THR A 274 22.62 -16.24 -1.20
CA THR A 274 21.72 -17.16 -0.50
C THR A 274 22.31 -18.58 -0.45
N GLN A 275 22.91 -19.05 -1.54
CA GLN A 275 23.61 -20.35 -1.55
C GLN A 275 24.83 -20.36 -0.62
N LEU A 276 25.60 -19.28 -0.60
CA LEU A 276 26.74 -19.11 0.30
C LEU A 276 26.27 -19.14 1.77
N LEU A 277 25.25 -18.36 2.12
CA LEU A 277 24.72 -18.28 3.49
C LEU A 277 24.11 -19.60 3.96
N LEU A 278 23.40 -20.34 3.09
CA LEU A 278 22.88 -21.68 3.42
C LEU A 278 24.00 -22.72 3.59
N SER A 279 25.12 -22.55 2.89
CA SER A 279 26.28 -23.45 3.00
C SER A 279 27.25 -23.10 4.14
N LEU A 280 27.08 -21.94 4.81
CA LEU A 280 27.92 -21.52 5.95
C LEU A 280 27.98 -22.57 7.08
N GLY A 281 26.90 -23.30 7.31
CA GLY A 281 26.86 -24.37 8.33
C GLY A 281 27.88 -25.49 8.07
N ASN A 282 28.25 -25.71 6.81
CA ASN A 282 29.13 -26.80 6.38
C ASN A 282 30.53 -26.31 5.96
N LEU A 283 30.78 -25.01 5.95
CA LEU A 283 32.06 -24.43 5.54
C LEU A 283 33.00 -24.25 6.73
N SER A 284 34.29 -24.51 6.50
CA SER A 284 35.37 -24.06 7.36
C SER A 284 35.75 -22.61 7.05
N ARG A 285 36.49 -21.97 7.96
CA ARG A 285 36.96 -20.60 7.79
C ARG A 285 37.84 -20.46 6.55
N GLU A 286 38.77 -21.39 6.36
CA GLU A 286 39.72 -21.37 5.24
C GLU A 286 39.02 -21.57 3.89
N GLU A 287 37.99 -22.42 3.84
CA GLU A 287 37.18 -22.63 2.62
C GLU A 287 36.32 -21.43 2.26
N LEU A 288 35.76 -20.73 3.25
CA LEU A 288 35.02 -19.49 3.05
C LEU A 288 35.92 -18.40 2.47
N LEU A 289 37.12 -18.26 3.04
CA LEU A 289 38.14 -17.32 2.56
C LEU A 289 38.56 -17.66 1.12
N GLN A 290 38.85 -18.93 0.83
CA GLN A 290 39.26 -19.36 -0.52
C GLN A 290 38.19 -19.09 -1.59
N ARG A 291 36.91 -19.35 -1.28
CA ARG A 291 35.80 -19.11 -2.22
C ARG A 291 35.68 -17.64 -2.58
N LEU A 292 35.69 -16.76 -1.58
CA LEU A 292 35.52 -15.32 -1.78
C LEU A 292 36.79 -14.63 -2.30
N SER A 293 37.96 -15.26 -2.20
CA SER A 293 39.20 -14.80 -2.85
C SER A 293 39.31 -15.20 -4.33
N ASN A 294 38.62 -16.26 -4.76
CA ASN A 294 38.68 -16.77 -6.13
C ASN A 294 37.65 -16.14 -7.09
N GLU A 295 36.65 -15.40 -6.58
CA GLU A 295 35.67 -14.67 -7.39
C GLU A 295 36.13 -13.25 -7.80
N ALA A 296 37.36 -12.85 -7.47
CA ALA A 296 37.92 -11.53 -7.79
C ALA A 296 38.70 -11.48 -9.13
N VAL A 297 38.39 -12.35 -10.11
CA VAL A 297 39.00 -12.33 -11.45
C VAL A 297 37.95 -12.17 -12.54
#